data_AF-A0A849Z289-F1
#
_entry.id   AF-A0A849Z289-F1
#
_cell.length_a   1.000
_cell.length_b   1.000
_cell.length_c   1.000
_cell.angle_alpha   90.00
_cell.angle_beta   90.00
_cell.angle_gamma   90.00
#
_symmetry.space_group_name_H-M   'P 1'
#
loop_
_entity.id
_entity.type
_entity.pdbx_description
1 polymer ?
#
loop_
_entity_poly.entity_id
_entity_poly.type
_entity_poly.pdbx_seq_one_letter_code
_entity_poly.pdbx_strand_id
1 'polypeptide(L)'
;MAFASRVPSTVDELHEHMMKLYEGRSHIKSVKVNSTTHAIEVDLDWAANNIGGVEDFQLPLKPDKMSEASTYVAMLRRDFEANHEPNRSLSEKLYYCIKTRTVQ
;
A
#
# COMPACT_ATOMS: atom_id res chain seq x y z
N MET A 1 10.32 10.36 -10.30
CA MET A 1 9.79 10.63 -8.95
C MET A 1 10.34 9.57 -8.01
N ALA A 2 10.77 9.95 -6.81
CA ALA A 2 11.28 9.02 -5.82
C ALA A 2 10.13 8.67 -4.86
N PHE A 3 9.89 7.37 -4.61
CA PHE A 3 8.89 6.91 -3.65
C PHE A 3 9.51 6.84 -2.25
N ALA A 4 8.86 7.46 -1.27
CA ALA A 4 9.23 7.30 0.14
C ALA A 4 8.99 5.83 0.57
N SER A 5 10.02 5.14 1.07
CA SER A 5 9.83 3.78 1.56
C SER A 5 9.12 3.81 2.91
N ARG A 6 7.96 3.16 2.99
CA ARG A 6 7.23 2.95 4.24
C ARG A 6 7.22 1.47 4.55
N VAL A 7 7.66 1.09 5.74
CA VAL A 7 7.66 -0.31 6.19
C VAL A 7 6.88 -0.34 7.50
N PRO A 8 5.64 -0.86 7.51
CA PRO A 8 4.90 -1.03 8.75
C PRO A 8 5.62 -2.03 9.66
N SER A 9 5.62 -1.74 10.95
CA SER A 9 6.21 -2.58 12.00
C SER A 9 5.23 -3.61 12.54
N THR A 10 3.92 -3.38 12.33
CA THR A 10 2.84 -4.27 12.77
C THR A 10 1.71 -4.33 11.74
N VAL A 11 0.84 -5.35 11.88
CA VAL A 11 -0.39 -5.44 11.09
C VAL A 11 -1.32 -4.27 11.38
N ASP A 12 -1.43 -3.84 12.65
CA ASP A 12 -2.32 -2.75 13.03
C ASP A 12 -1.86 -1.42 12.42
N GLU A 13 -0.55 -1.15 12.41
CA GLU A 13 0.01 0.02 11.72
C GLU A 13 -0.27 -0.01 10.20
N LEU A 14 -0.12 -1.18 9.56
CA LEU A 14 -0.49 -1.31 8.15
C LEU A 14 -1.98 -1.07 7.94
N HIS A 15 -2.83 -1.60 8.81
CA HIS A 15 -4.27 -1.44 8.73
C HIS A 15 -4.68 0.03 8.89
N GLU A 16 -4.12 0.74 9.87
CA GLU A 16 -4.31 2.19 10.03
C GLU A 16 -3.86 2.97 8.79
N HIS A 17 -2.72 2.61 8.19
CA HIS A 17 -2.29 3.21 6.93
C HIS A 17 -3.27 2.94 5.79
N MET A 18 -3.81 1.73 5.70
CA MET A 18 -4.83 1.38 4.69
C MET A 18 -6.14 2.14 4.92
N MET A 19 -6.54 2.35 6.18
CA MET A 19 -7.71 3.18 6.51
C MET A 19 -7.50 4.64 6.10
N LYS A 20 -6.34 5.22 6.39
CA LYS A 20 -5.99 6.58 5.92
C LYS A 20 -5.97 6.69 4.39
N LEU A 21 -5.51 5.64 3.70
CA LEU A 21 -5.58 5.57 2.24
C LEU A 21 -7.01 5.49 1.74
N TYR A 22 -7.88 4.75 2.43
CA TYR A 22 -9.30 4.68 2.09
C TYR A 22 -10.00 6.04 2.29
N GLU A 23 -9.72 6.72 3.41
CA GLU A 23 -10.23 8.07 3.68
C GLU A 23 -9.79 9.07 2.61
N GLY A 24 -8.52 8.99 2.20
CA GLY A 24 -7.91 9.81 1.15
C GLY A 24 -8.00 9.25 -0.26
N ARG A 25 -8.84 8.23 -0.52
CA ARG A 25 -8.81 7.45 -1.78
C ARG A 25 -9.05 8.29 -3.04
N SER A 26 -9.75 9.42 -2.91
CA SER A 26 -9.95 10.39 -4.00
C SER A 26 -8.64 10.97 -4.52
N HIS A 27 -7.58 10.95 -3.70
CA HIS A 27 -6.26 11.44 -4.05
C HIS A 27 -5.28 10.33 -4.44
N ILE A 28 -5.73 9.08 -4.53
CA ILE A 28 -4.89 7.98 -4.99
C ILE A 28 -5.00 7.90 -6.50
N LYS A 29 -3.90 8.18 -7.19
CA LYS A 29 -3.81 8.08 -8.65
C LYS A 29 -3.59 6.65 -9.11
N SER A 30 -2.73 5.89 -8.44
CA SER A 30 -2.60 4.45 -8.70
C SER A 30 -2.00 3.67 -7.53
N VAL A 31 -2.40 2.40 -7.41
CA VAL A 31 -1.74 1.41 -6.54
C VAL A 31 -1.36 0.22 -7.41
N LYS A 32 -0.08 -0.15 -7.43
CA LYS A 32 0.41 -1.25 -8.28
C LYS A 32 1.57 -1.99 -7.63
N VAL A 33 1.72 -3.26 -7.99
CA VAL A 33 2.94 -4.02 -7.69
C VAL A 33 3.95 -3.78 -8.81
N ASN A 34 5.12 -3.27 -8.47
CA ASN A 34 6.22 -3.10 -9.40
C ASN A 34 7.21 -4.27 -9.26
N SER A 35 7.30 -5.10 -10.31
CA SER A 35 8.19 -6.25 -10.38
C SER A 35 9.67 -5.89 -10.45
N THR A 36 10.01 -4.67 -10.87
CA THR A 36 11.40 -4.21 -10.98
C THR A 36 11.94 -3.80 -9.61
N THR A 37 11.14 -3.05 -8.83
CA THR A 37 11.52 -2.56 -7.50
C THR A 37 11.13 -3.50 -6.37
N HIS A 38 10.40 -4.58 -6.67
CA HIS A 38 9.84 -5.51 -5.70
C HIS A 38 9.05 -4.78 -4.61
N ALA A 39 8.15 -3.88 -4.99
CA ALA A 39 7.39 -3.06 -4.06
C ALA A 39 5.96 -2.83 -4.53
N ILE A 40 5.06 -2.56 -3.59
CA ILE A 40 3.77 -1.92 -3.86
C ILE A 40 4.05 -0.43 -3.95
N GLU A 41 3.77 0.18 -5.09
CA GLU A 41 3.88 1.62 -5.31
C GLU A 41 2.50 2.26 -5.20
N VAL A 42 2.40 3.30 -4.39
CA VAL A 42 1.22 4.15 -4.24
C VAL A 42 1.58 5.53 -4.77
N ASP A 43 1.02 5.86 -5.93
CA ASP A 43 1.13 7.14 -6.62
C ASP A 43 -0.10 7.98 -6.25
N LEU A 44 0.16 9.15 -5.68
CA LEU A 44 -0.87 10.10 -5.27
C LEU A 44 -1.07 11.15 -6.36
N ASP A 45 -2.27 11.72 -6.41
CA ASP A 45 -2.57 12.78 -7.36
C ASP A 45 -1.75 14.05 -7.06
N TRP A 46 -1.80 14.99 -8.01
CA TRP A 46 -1.07 16.25 -7.87
C TRP A 46 -1.53 17.06 -6.65
N ALA A 47 -2.81 16.97 -6.27
CA ALA A 47 -3.38 17.71 -5.16
C ALA A 47 -2.87 17.20 -3.80
N ALA A 48 -2.82 15.88 -3.58
CA ALA A 48 -2.21 15.31 -2.37
C ALA A 48 -0.73 15.67 -2.25
N ASN A 49 0.00 15.61 -3.36
CA ASN A 49 1.43 15.96 -3.39
C ASN A 49 1.68 17.46 -3.12
N ASN A 50 0.93 18.38 -3.74
CA ASN A 50 1.23 19.82 -3.70
C ASN A 50 0.43 20.61 -2.66
N ILE A 51 -0.75 20.13 -2.26
CA ILE A 51 -1.63 20.81 -1.29
C ILE A 51 -1.58 20.08 0.05
N GLY A 52 -1.62 18.74 0.04
CA GLY A 52 -1.55 17.92 1.24
C GLY A 52 -0.13 17.67 1.76
N GLY A 53 0.90 17.92 0.93
CA GLY A 53 2.30 17.63 1.25
C GLY A 53 2.57 16.14 1.47
N VAL A 54 1.72 15.25 0.93
CA VAL A 54 1.87 13.80 1.08
C VAL A 54 2.61 13.27 -0.13
N GLU A 55 3.80 12.72 0.08
CA GLU A 55 4.61 12.12 -0.98
C GLU A 55 4.10 10.73 -1.38
N ASP A 56 4.26 10.41 -2.67
CA ASP A 56 4.20 9.05 -3.18
C ASP A 56 5.07 8.11 -2.34
N PHE A 57 4.57 6.92 -2.03
CA PHE A 57 5.29 5.98 -1.18
C PHE A 57 5.24 4.55 -1.71
N GLN A 58 6.17 3.74 -1.22
CA GLN A 58 6.28 2.34 -1.59
C GLN A 58 6.40 1.43 -0.37
N LEU A 59 5.77 0.26 -0.45
CA LEU A 59 5.88 -0.82 0.52
C LEU A 59 6.74 -1.93 -0.09
N PRO A 60 7.98 -2.16 0.40
CA PRO A 60 8.83 -3.20 -0.15
C PRO A 60 8.21 -4.57 0.09
N LEU A 61 8.29 -5.45 -0.90
CA LEU A 61 7.74 -6.80 -0.89
C LEU A 61 8.85 -7.83 -0.78
N LYS A 62 8.50 -9.01 -0.25
CA LYS A 62 9.36 -10.19 -0.36
C LYS A 62 9.33 -10.69 -1.81
N PRO A 63 10.48 -11.01 -2.43
CA PRO A 63 10.54 -11.41 -3.85
C PRO A 63 9.65 -12.62 -4.20
N ASP A 64 9.50 -13.57 -3.28
CA ASP A 64 8.67 -14.77 -3.42
C ASP A 64 7.16 -14.51 -3.25
N LYS A 65 6.78 -13.30 -2.80
CA LYS A 65 5.39 -12.93 -2.48
C LYS A 65 4.76 -11.95 -3.45
N MET A 66 5.45 -11.63 -4.54
CA MET A 66 5.00 -10.66 -5.55
C MET A 66 3.65 -11.02 -6.19
N SER A 67 3.42 -12.30 -6.50
CA SER A 67 2.17 -12.78 -7.10
C SER A 67 0.99 -12.67 -6.14
N GLU A 68 1.19 -13.09 -4.89
CA GLU A 68 0.19 -12.97 -3.81
C GLU A 68 -0.14 -11.49 -3.55
N ALA A 69 0.89 -10.64 -3.43
CA ALA A 69 0.73 -9.21 -3.24
C ALA A 69 -0.08 -8.55 -4.37
N SER A 70 0.16 -8.94 -5.62
CA SER A 70 -0.60 -8.41 -6.77
C SER A 70 -2.08 -8.74 -6.68
N THR A 71 -2.41 -9.96 -6.23
CA THR A 71 -3.80 -10.38 -6.01
C THR A 71 -4.45 -9.57 -4.89
N TYR A 72 -3.76 -9.37 -3.76
CA TYR A 72 -4.29 -8.60 -2.64
C TYR A 72 -4.41 -7.10 -2.95
N VAL A 73 -3.49 -6.53 -3.72
CA VAL A 73 -3.60 -5.14 -4.21
C VAL A 73 -4.80 -5.00 -5.16
N ALA A 74 -5.05 -5.98 -6.04
CA ALA A 74 -6.22 -5.97 -6.90
C ALA A 74 -7.54 -6.03 -6.10
N MET A 75 -7.58 -6.85 -5.04
CA MET A 75 -8.71 -6.88 -4.10
C MET A 75 -8.90 -5.53 -3.40
N LEU A 76 -7.82 -4.93 -2.88
CA LEU A 76 -7.86 -3.63 -2.22
C LEU A 76 -8.42 -2.54 -3.14
N ARG A 77 -7.96 -2.50 -4.40
CA ARG A 77 -8.45 -1.54 -5.39
C ARG A 77 -9.94 -1.71 -5.67
N ARG A 78 -10.38 -2.96 -5.83
CA ARG A 78 -11.80 -3.27 -6.02
C ARG A 78 -12.64 -2.81 -4.84
N ASP A 79 -12.16 -3.02 -3.61
CA ASP A 79 -12.85 -2.58 -2.39
C ASP A 79 -12.92 -1.04 -2.34
N PHE A 80 -11.84 -0.33 -2.68
CA PHE A 80 -11.83 1.13 -2.74
C PHE A 80 -12.81 1.68 -3.79
N GLU A 81 -12.84 1.09 -4.98
CA GLU A 81 -13.78 1.45 -6.06
C GLU A 81 -15.24 1.18 -5.64
N ALA A 82 -15.48 0.14 -4.83
CA ALA A 82 -16.78 -0.20 -4.27
C ALA A 82 -17.17 0.60 -3.01
N ASN A 83 -16.31 1.53 -2.56
CA ASN A 83 -16.43 2.24 -1.28
C ASN A 83 -16.48 1.32 -0.05
N HIS A 84 -15.88 0.13 -0.12
CA HIS A 84 -15.70 -0.74 1.03
C HIS A 84 -14.42 -0.41 1.77
N GLU A 85 -14.53 -0.34 3.11
CA GLU A 85 -13.38 -0.18 3.98
C GLU A 85 -12.45 -1.39 3.89
N PRO A 86 -11.11 -1.18 3.94
CA PRO A 86 -10.17 -2.27 3.90
C PRO A 86 -10.36 -3.20 5.10
N ASN A 87 -10.58 -4.48 4.84
CA ASN A 87 -10.73 -5.48 5.90
C ASN A 87 -9.38 -5.80 6.56
N ARG A 88 -9.36 -5.93 7.89
CA ARG A 88 -8.18 -6.36 8.67
C ARG A 88 -7.55 -7.67 8.15
N SER A 89 -8.35 -8.62 7.68
CA SER A 89 -7.82 -9.86 7.08
C SER A 89 -7.00 -9.61 5.81
N LEU A 90 -7.36 -8.59 5.02
CA LEU A 90 -6.57 -8.19 3.84
C LEU A 90 -5.27 -7.51 4.26
N SER A 91 -5.31 -6.70 5.31
CA SER A 91 -4.10 -6.09 5.92
C SER A 91 -3.14 -7.16 6.43
N GLU A 92 -3.62 -8.19 7.13
CA GLU A 92 -2.79 -9.33 7.58
C GLU A 92 -2.09 -10.04 6.42
N LYS A 93 -2.85 -10.31 5.35
CA LYS A 93 -2.34 -10.95 4.12
C LYS A 93 -1.29 -10.09 3.42
N LEU A 94 -1.54 -8.79 3.26
CA LEU A 94 -0.58 -7.85 2.68
C LEU A 94 0.67 -7.72 3.55
N TYR A 95 0.51 -7.63 4.87
CA TYR A 95 1.63 -7.54 5.81
C TYR A 95 2.57 -8.74 5.69
N TYR A 96 2.01 -9.94 5.50
CA TYR A 96 2.81 -11.15 5.29
C TYR A 96 3.67 -11.08 4.00
N CYS A 97 3.19 -10.40 2.96
CA CYS A 97 3.94 -10.18 1.72
C CYS A 97 5.00 -9.07 1.83
N ILE A 98 4.84 -8.12 2.75
CA ILE A 98 5.77 -7.00 2.93
C ILE A 98 7.10 -7.50 3.51
N LYS A 99 8.20 -6.97 2.97
CA LYS A 99 9.54 -7.16 3.51
C LYS A 99 9.71 -6.26 4.74
N THR A 100 9.21 -6.73 5.87
CA THR A 100 9.42 -6.08 7.16
C THR A 100 10.87 -6.31 7.60
N ARG A 101 11.47 -5.32 8.28
CA ARG A 101 12.72 -5.55 8.99
C ARG A 101 12.38 -6.45 10.17
N THR A 102 12.57 -7.76 10.03
CA THR A 102 12.55 -8.66 11.16
C THR A 102 13.62 -8.16 12.12
N VAL A 103 13.19 -7.62 13.26
CA VAL A 103 14.09 -7.42 14.40
C VAL A 103 14.52 -8.83 14.77
N GLN A 104 15.80 -9.14 14.52
CA GLN A 104 16.41 -10.41 14.95
C GLN A 104 16.53 -10.44 16.46
#